data_AF-A0A4Q3C923-F1
#
_entry.id   AF-A0A4Q3C923-F1
#
_cell.length_a   1.000
_cell.length_b   1.000
_cell.length_c   1.000
_cell.angle_alpha   90.00
_cell.angle_beta   90.00
_cell.angle_gamma   90.00
#
_symmetry.space_group_name_H-M   'P 1'
#
loop_
_entity.id
_entity.type
_entity.pdbx_description
1 polymer ?
#
loop_
_entity_poly.entity_id
_entity_poly.type
_entity_poly.pdbx_seq_one_letter_code
_entity_poly.pdbx_strand_id
1 'polypeptide(L)'
;MQGISKSKHEHLMGALQHLEELLFSKEGLKVKRDEVLQEDAADFQQVLRDAIQAREELQQLYVNYNLTLEDLALIISKYEKLYSHLRTDFVSKRLKELKREMPITDEQFKLLKEGIHTAYGT
;
A
#
# COMPACT_ATOMS: atom_id res chain seq x y z
N MET A 1 3.26 7.45 6.18
CA MET A 1 2.66 7.31 4.84
C MET A 1 1.24 7.85 4.90
N GLN A 2 0.89 8.86 4.10
CA GLN A 2 -0.52 9.24 3.94
C GLN A 2 -1.16 8.20 3.01
N GLY A 3 -1.85 7.22 3.58
CA GLY A 3 -2.54 6.20 2.82
C GLY A 3 -3.80 6.73 2.14
N ILE A 4 -4.31 6.00 1.16
CA ILE A 4 -5.64 6.28 0.59
C ILE A 4 -6.66 6.16 1.73
N SER A 5 -7.49 7.18 1.91
CA SER A 5 -8.54 7.16 2.93
C SER A 5 -9.65 6.20 2.52
N LYS A 6 -9.80 5.10 3.27
CA LYS A 6 -10.86 4.11 3.05
C LYS A 6 -12.25 4.75 2.95
N SER A 7 -12.57 5.69 3.84
CA SER A 7 -13.87 6.37 3.82
C SER A 7 -14.09 7.22 2.57
N LYS A 8 -13.04 7.89 2.05
CA LYS A 8 -13.13 8.63 0.78
C LYS A 8 -13.32 7.71 -0.41
N HIS A 9 -12.63 6.56 -0.42
CA HIS A 9 -12.80 5.53 -1.45
C HIS A 9 -14.22 4.98 -1.46
N GLU A 10 -14.72 4.55 -0.30
CA GLU A 10 -16.09 4.01 -0.15
C GLU A 10 -17.15 5.04 -0.53
N HIS A 11 -16.97 6.30 -0.15
CA HIS A 11 -17.87 7.37 -0.54
C HIS A 11 -17.92 7.58 -2.07
N LEU A 12 -16.76 7.61 -2.73
CA LEU A 12 -16.69 7.77 -4.19
C LEU A 12 -17.28 6.55 -4.91
N MET A 13 -17.03 5.34 -4.43
CA MET A 13 -17.64 4.11 -4.96
C MET A 13 -19.17 4.14 -4.84
N GLY A 14 -19.70 4.58 -3.69
CA GLY A 14 -21.14 4.74 -3.51
C GLY A 14 -21.75 5.79 -4.44
N ALA A 15 -21.05 6.91 -4.66
CA ALA A 15 -21.49 7.94 -5.60
C ALA A 15 -21.51 7.43 -7.05
N LEU A 16 -20.51 6.65 -7.48
CA LEU A 16 -20.46 6.04 -8.80
C LEU A 16 -21.57 4.99 -8.99
N GLN A 17 -21.83 4.16 -7.98
CA GLN A 17 -22.96 3.22 -8.02
C GLN A 17 -24.30 3.94 -8.12
N HIS A 18 -24.49 5.02 -7.37
CA HIS A 18 -25.73 5.80 -7.45
C HIS A 18 -25.89 6.48 -8.81
N LEU A 19 -24.80 6.97 -9.41
CA LEU A 19 -24.79 7.49 -10.77
C LEU A 19 -25.20 6.41 -11.78
N GLU A 20 -24.64 5.20 -11.69
CA GLU A 20 -25.01 4.04 -12.52
C GLU A 20 -26.50 3.71 -12.39
N GLU A 21 -27.03 3.67 -11.17
CA GLU A 21 -28.46 3.41 -10.90
C GLU A 21 -29.38 4.47 -11.51
N LEU A 22 -29.02 5.75 -11.39
CA LEU A 22 -29.77 6.85 -12.00
C LEU A 22 -29.75 6.78 -13.53
N LEU A 23 -28.61 6.37 -14.12
CA LEU A 23 -28.47 6.14 -15.55
C LEU A 23 -29.23 4.87 -16.01
N PHE A 24 -29.35 3.84 -15.16
CA PHE A 24 -30.11 2.61 -15.44
C PHE A 24 -31.62 2.76 -15.23
N SER A 25 -32.06 3.68 -14.37
CA SER A 25 -33.47 3.85 -14.04
C SER A 25 -34.31 4.18 -15.28
N LYS A 26 -35.50 3.55 -15.34
CA LYS A 26 -36.49 3.77 -16.41
C LYS A 26 -36.90 5.24 -16.56
N GLU A 27 -36.71 6.09 -15.56
CA GLU A 27 -36.97 7.54 -15.65
C GLU A 27 -35.90 8.29 -16.45
N GLY A 28 -34.61 7.95 -16.32
CA GLY A 28 -33.55 8.53 -17.17
C GLY A 28 -33.69 8.11 -18.64
N LEU A 29 -34.16 6.88 -18.87
CA LEU A 29 -34.45 6.35 -20.21
C LEU A 29 -35.79 6.84 -20.81
N LYS A 30 -36.80 7.13 -19.99
CA LYS A 30 -38.09 7.67 -20.45
C LYS A 30 -38.03 9.16 -20.77
N VAL A 31 -37.37 9.96 -19.91
CA VAL A 31 -37.18 11.40 -20.15
C VAL A 31 -36.43 11.63 -21.46
N LYS A 32 -35.44 10.80 -21.79
CA LYS A 32 -34.77 10.86 -23.10
C LYS A 32 -35.58 10.25 -24.25
N ARG A 33 -36.34 9.16 -24.05
CA ARG A 33 -37.15 8.55 -25.14
C ARG A 33 -38.23 9.46 -25.70
N ASP A 34 -38.81 10.34 -24.88
CA ASP A 34 -39.83 11.29 -25.34
C ASP A 34 -39.21 12.50 -26.07
N GLU A 35 -37.89 12.71 -26.03
CA GLU A 35 -37.20 13.88 -26.60
C GLU A 35 -36.11 13.59 -27.66
N VAL A 36 -35.67 12.33 -27.86
CA VAL A 36 -34.40 12.04 -28.57
C VAL A 36 -34.54 11.38 -29.94
N LEU A 37 -33.89 11.99 -30.94
CA LEU A 37 -33.50 11.40 -32.24
C LEU A 37 -32.39 10.34 -32.00
N GLN A 38 -32.32 9.28 -32.82
CA GLN A 38 -31.50 8.06 -32.58
C GLN A 38 -30.01 8.25 -32.17
N GLU A 39 -29.39 9.43 -32.38
CA GLU A 39 -28.00 9.73 -32.01
C GLU A 39 -27.77 9.87 -30.49
N ASP A 40 -28.65 10.51 -29.70
CA ASP A 40 -28.37 10.70 -28.25
C ASP A 40 -28.58 9.43 -27.41
N ALA A 41 -29.20 8.40 -27.99
CA ALA A 41 -29.34 7.10 -27.36
C ALA A 41 -28.01 6.32 -27.34
N ALA A 42 -27.20 6.45 -28.40
CA ALA A 42 -25.88 5.84 -28.47
C ALA A 42 -24.90 6.53 -27.50
N ASP A 43 -24.99 7.86 -27.40
CA ASP A 43 -24.16 8.69 -26.53
C ASP A 43 -24.44 8.39 -25.04
N PHE A 44 -25.72 8.19 -24.68
CA PHE A 44 -26.10 7.79 -23.32
C PHE A 44 -25.59 6.41 -22.92
N GLN A 45 -25.65 5.43 -23.84
CA GLN A 45 -25.09 4.11 -23.59
C GLN A 45 -23.57 4.14 -23.44
N GLN A 46 -22.88 5.06 -24.14
CA GLN A 46 -21.44 5.25 -23.98
C GLN A 46 -21.11 5.79 -22.58
N VAL A 47 -21.81 6.84 -22.13
CA VAL A 47 -21.61 7.42 -20.79
C VAL A 47 -21.83 6.38 -19.67
N LEU A 48 -22.82 5.49 -19.83
CA LEU A 48 -23.05 4.42 -18.88
C LEU A 48 -21.89 3.40 -18.86
N ARG A 49 -21.37 3.01 -20.02
CA ARG A 49 -20.22 2.11 -20.10
C ARG A 49 -18.99 2.73 -19.46
N ASP A 50 -18.74 4.01 -19.73
CA ASP A 50 -17.58 4.73 -19.18
C ASP A 50 -17.66 4.83 -17.65
N ALA A 51 -18.86 5.09 -17.10
CA ALA A 51 -19.08 5.14 -15.64
C ALA A 51 -18.80 3.78 -14.97
N ILE A 52 -19.30 2.69 -15.55
CA ILE A 52 -19.08 1.32 -15.05
C ILE A 52 -17.60 0.98 -15.10
N GLN A 53 -16.95 1.25 -16.23
CA GLN A 53 -15.53 0.98 -16.42
C GLN A 53 -14.67 1.76 -15.41
N ALA A 54 -14.94 3.07 -15.23
CA ALA A 54 -14.21 3.89 -14.28
C ALA A 54 -14.35 3.38 -12.84
N ARG A 55 -15.55 2.92 -12.44
CA ARG A 55 -15.79 2.34 -11.12
C ARG A 55 -15.02 1.03 -10.93
N GLU A 56 -15.06 0.14 -11.92
CA GLU A 56 -14.35 -1.14 -11.88
C GLU A 56 -12.82 -0.95 -11.80
N GLU A 57 -12.28 -0.07 -12.64
CA GLU A 57 -10.85 0.27 -12.62
C GLU A 57 -10.42 0.84 -11.26
N LEU A 58 -11.20 1.77 -10.71
CA LEU A 58 -10.93 2.37 -9.40
C LEU A 58 -10.93 1.30 -8.29
N GLN A 59 -11.91 0.40 -8.30
CA GLN A 59 -12.00 -0.68 -7.33
C GLN A 59 -10.82 -1.65 -7.45
N GLN A 60 -10.43 -2.01 -8.67
CA GLN A 60 -9.29 -2.89 -8.91
C GLN A 60 -7.98 -2.27 -8.40
N LEU A 61 -7.76 -0.99 -8.70
CA LEU A 61 -6.58 -0.26 -8.20
C LEU A 61 -6.56 -0.20 -6.68
N TYR A 62 -7.71 0.00 -6.04
CA TYR A 62 -7.81 0.03 -4.58
C TYR A 62 -7.51 -1.33 -3.94
N VAL A 63 -7.95 -2.44 -4.55
CA VAL A 63 -7.58 -3.79 -4.10
C VAL A 63 -6.08 -4.02 -4.22
N ASN A 64 -5.50 -3.70 -5.38
CA ASN A 64 -4.06 -3.85 -5.62
C ASN A 64 -3.22 -3.00 -4.64
N TYR A 65 -3.67 -1.78 -4.34
CA TYR A 65 -3.07 -0.92 -3.34
C TYR A 65 -3.01 -1.59 -1.97
N ASN A 66 -4.11 -2.19 -1.50
CA ASN A 66 -4.15 -2.86 -0.20
C ASN A 66 -3.25 -4.10 -0.16
N LEU A 67 -3.24 -4.92 -1.22
CA LEU A 67 -2.33 -6.07 -1.32
C LEU A 67 -0.86 -5.63 -1.24
N THR A 68 -0.50 -4.55 -1.94
CA THR A 68 0.87 -4.01 -1.91
C THR A 68 1.25 -3.52 -0.52
N LEU A 69 0.30 -2.91 0.22
CA LEU A 69 0.55 -2.49 1.60
C LEU A 69 0.79 -3.68 2.54
N GLU A 70 0.04 -4.78 2.38
CA GLU A 70 0.25 -6.00 3.16
C GLU A 70 1.62 -6.61 2.89
N ASP A 71 2.02 -6.68 1.61
CA ASP A 71 3.34 -7.17 1.22
C ASP A 71 4.47 -6.29 1.79
N LEU A 72 4.31 -4.96 1.74
CA LEU A 72 5.24 -4.02 2.34
C LEU A 72 5.34 -4.22 3.85
N ALA A 73 4.22 -4.40 4.54
CA ALA A 73 4.21 -4.66 5.98
C ALA A 73 4.96 -5.95 6.33
N LEU A 74 4.82 -6.99 5.50
CA LEU A 74 5.54 -8.25 5.66
C LEU A 74 7.05 -8.08 5.45
N ILE A 75 7.47 -7.31 4.45
CA ILE A 75 8.89 -6.99 4.21
C ILE A 75 9.46 -6.21 5.39
N ILE A 76 8.76 -5.17 5.86
CA ILE A 76 9.17 -4.36 7.02
C ILE A 76 9.35 -5.27 8.24
N SER A 77 8.37 -6.14 8.54
CA SER A 77 8.47 -7.05 9.68
C SER A 77 9.66 -8.01 9.58
N LYS A 78 9.92 -8.55 8.39
CA LYS A 78 11.08 -9.43 8.15
C LYS A 78 12.40 -8.67 8.37
N TYR A 79 12.48 -7.45 7.85
CA TYR A 79 13.65 -6.59 8.00
C TYR A 79 13.89 -6.27 9.48
N GLU A 80 12.89 -5.82 10.21
CA GLU A 80 13.01 -5.48 11.64
C GLU A 80 13.45 -6.68 12.48
N LYS A 81 12.89 -7.87 12.22
CA LYS A 81 13.29 -9.10 12.90
C LYS A 81 14.76 -9.43 12.64
N LEU A 82 15.18 -9.40 11.36
CA LEU A 82 16.56 -9.70 10.99
C LEU A 82 17.52 -8.66 11.56
N TYR A 83 17.19 -7.38 11.43
CA TYR A 83 17.99 -6.27 11.97
C TYR A 83 18.16 -6.40 13.48
N SER A 84 17.07 -6.67 14.21
CA SER A 84 17.11 -6.86 15.66
C SER A 84 17.99 -8.06 16.02
N HIS A 85 17.80 -9.22 15.37
CA HIS A 85 18.62 -10.40 15.62
C HIS A 85 20.11 -10.15 15.36
N LEU A 86 20.44 -9.48 14.26
CA LEU A 86 21.82 -9.15 13.93
C LEU A 86 22.42 -8.19 14.98
N ARG A 87 21.68 -7.14 15.34
CA ARG A 87 22.12 -6.13 16.32
C ARG A 87 22.28 -6.71 17.73
N THR A 88 21.30 -7.45 18.23
CA THR A 88 21.29 -7.89 19.64
C THR A 88 22.03 -9.19 19.85
N ASP A 89 21.83 -10.18 18.98
CA ASP A 89 22.28 -11.54 19.26
C ASP A 89 23.57 -11.85 18.54
N PHE A 90 23.64 -11.55 17.24
CA PHE A 90 24.79 -11.92 16.43
C PHE A 90 26.01 -11.07 16.79
N VAL A 91 25.87 -9.74 16.74
CA VAL A 91 26.98 -8.81 17.05
C VAL A 91 27.46 -9.02 18.49
N SER A 92 26.56 -9.13 19.46
CA SER A 92 26.94 -9.35 20.86
C SER A 92 27.64 -10.69 21.09
N LYS A 93 27.20 -11.78 20.45
CA LYS A 93 27.85 -13.09 20.54
C LYS A 93 29.24 -13.06 19.90
N ARG A 94 29.36 -12.47 18.71
CA ARG A 94 30.65 -12.33 18.02
C ARG A 94 31.62 -11.45 18.76
N LEU A 95 31.18 -10.34 19.35
CA LEU A 95 32.03 -9.52 20.23
C LEU A 95 32.52 -10.30 21.45
N LYS A 96 31.71 -11.18 22.04
CA LYS A 96 32.11 -12.04 23.16
C LYS A 96 33.11 -13.12 22.74
N GLU A 97 32.93 -13.73 21.57
CA GLU A 97 33.85 -14.72 21.00
C GLU A 97 35.19 -14.08 20.60
N LEU A 98 35.17 -12.95 19.90
CA LEU A 98 36.37 -12.18 19.57
C LEU A 98 37.15 -11.76 20.82
N LYS A 99 36.47 -11.39 21.91
CA LYS A 99 37.12 -11.10 23.20
C LYS A 99 37.84 -12.32 23.81
N ARG A 100 37.40 -13.54 23.50
CA ARG A 100 38.00 -14.80 24.01
C ARG A 100 39.18 -15.26 23.15
N GLU A 101 39.11 -15.02 21.84
CA GLU A 101 40.11 -15.49 20.87
C GLU A 101 41.24 -14.48 20.64
N MET A 102 40.99 -13.18 20.82
CA MET A 102 42.03 -12.15 20.66
C MET A 102 42.59 -11.68 22.01
N PRO A 103 43.92 -11.48 22.14
CA PRO A 103 44.49 -10.83 23.30
C PRO A 103 43.93 -9.40 23.40
N ILE A 104 43.54 -9.02 24.62
CA ILE A 104 42.76 -7.82 25.00
C ILE A 104 43.39 -6.47 24.55
N THR A 105 44.57 -6.49 23.94
CA THR A 105 45.39 -5.35 23.52
C THR A 105 45.21 -4.89 22.08
N ASP A 106 44.42 -5.58 21.25
CA ASP A 106 44.29 -5.23 19.84
C ASP A 106 43.39 -3.99 19.64
N GLU A 107 43.97 -2.88 19.15
CA GLU A 107 43.24 -1.62 18.89
C GLU A 107 42.06 -1.82 17.94
N GLN A 108 42.16 -2.79 17.03
CA GLN A 108 41.09 -3.10 16.07
C GLN A 108 39.82 -3.57 16.77
N PHE A 109 39.94 -4.30 17.88
CA PHE A 109 38.79 -4.74 18.68
C PHE A 109 38.13 -3.57 19.42
N LYS A 110 38.93 -2.60 19.91
CA LYS A 110 38.40 -1.39 20.54
C LYS A 110 37.64 -0.51 19.54
N LEU A 111 38.21 -0.28 18.36
CA LEU A 111 37.58 0.50 17.29
C LEU A 111 36.27 -0.14 16.82
N LEU A 112 36.23 -1.46 16.66
CA LEU A 112 35.01 -2.18 16.30
C LEU A 112 33.93 -2.04 17.39
N LYS A 113 34.32 -2.18 18.65
CA LYS A 113 33.40 -2.06 19.79
C LYS A 113 32.86 -0.63 19.94
N GLU A 114 33.71 0.39 19.80
CA GLU A 114 33.29 1.79 19.84
C GLU A 114 32.42 2.17 18.64
N GLY A 115 32.73 1.67 17.44
CA GLY A 115 31.89 1.86 16.26
C GLY A 115 30.50 1.27 16.43
N ILE A 116 30.41 0.08 17.03
CA ILE A 116 29.13 -0.57 17.36
C ILE A 116 28.39 0.18 18.47
N HIS A 117 29.07 0.60 19.54
CA HIS A 117 28.45 1.37 20.63
C HIS A 117 27.96 2.74 20.15
N THR A 118 28.71 3.42 19.28
CA THR A 118 28.33 4.73 18.74
C THR A 118 27.18 4.63 17.75
N ALA A 119 27.18 3.62 16.87
CA ALA A 119 26.13 3.45 15.86
C ALA A 119 24.83 2.87 16.43
N TYR A 120 24.92 2.02 17.47
CA TYR A 120 23.79 1.24 17.97
C TYR A 120 23.48 1.44 19.46
N GLY A 121 24.25 2.26 20.19
CA GLY A 121 23.97 2.63 21.58
C GLY A 121 23.93 1.48 22.60
N THR A 122 24.35 0.27 22.21
CA THR A 122 24.36 -0.94 23.05
C THR A 122 25.65 -1.08 23.82
#